data_AF-A0A6P0K3F9-F1
#
_entry.id   AF-A0A6P0K3F9-F1
#
_cell.length_a   1.000
_cell.length_b   1.000
_cell.length_c   1.000
_cell.angle_alpha   90.00
_cell.angle_beta   90.00
_cell.angle_gamma   90.00
#
_symmetry.space_group_name_H-M   'P 1'
#
loop_
_entity.id
_entity.type
_entity.pdbx_description
1 polymer ?
#
loop_
_entity_poly.entity_id
_entity_poly.type
_entity_poly.pdbx_seq_one_letter_code
_entity_poly.pdbx_strand_id
1 'polypeptide(L)'
;MIESKDREYEFSSSQNSLIEDLANKMRFVSYFLIVIGIVVILAGFVSLFLTSQGLGVEGFVQGLIQGIIQLLIGVWTFNAAKAFRRIVTTEGYDIENLMGALGELRKLYGLQYWLLIIALIVIVIMIVSILFFGIIMGVMGG
;
A
#
# COMPACT_ATOMS: atom_id res chain seq x y z
N MET A 1 7.46 -10.16 -47.11
CA MET A 1 6.47 -10.22 -46.02
C MET A 1 7.22 -9.88 -44.75
N ILE A 2 7.24 -8.59 -44.36
CA ILE A 2 7.82 -8.19 -43.08
C ILE A 2 6.69 -8.36 -42.08
N GLU A 3 6.65 -9.50 -41.41
CA GLU A 3 5.93 -9.60 -40.15
C GLU A 3 6.64 -8.59 -39.23
N SER A 4 6.02 -7.42 -39.03
CA SER A 4 6.66 -6.36 -38.26
C SER A 4 6.91 -6.90 -36.86
N LYS A 5 8.14 -6.74 -36.36
CA LYS A 5 8.54 -7.13 -34.99
C LYS A 5 7.51 -6.77 -33.93
N ASP A 6 6.75 -5.71 -34.17
CA ASP A 6 5.65 -5.25 -33.33
C ASP A 6 4.66 -6.37 -33.01
N ARG A 7 4.25 -7.22 -33.98
CA ARG A 7 3.31 -8.32 -33.72
C ARG A 7 3.87 -9.44 -32.84
N GLU A 8 5.19 -9.60 -32.77
CA GLU A 8 5.83 -10.59 -31.90
C GLU A 8 5.80 -10.16 -30.42
N TYR A 9 5.62 -8.86 -30.16
CA TYR A 9 5.64 -8.26 -28.82
C TYR A 9 4.26 -7.87 -28.29
N GLU A 10 3.19 -8.11 -29.05
CA GLU A 10 1.81 -7.90 -28.61
C GLU A 10 1.29 -9.07 -27.78
N PHE A 11 0.46 -8.75 -26.79
CA PHE A 11 -0.28 -9.72 -26.01
C PHE A 11 -1.45 -10.29 -26.80
N SER A 12 -1.67 -11.60 -26.64
CA SER A 12 -2.84 -12.26 -27.18
C SER A 12 -4.13 -11.79 -26.48
N SER A 13 -5.28 -12.03 -27.11
CA SER A 13 -6.58 -11.68 -26.49
C SER A 13 -6.80 -12.35 -25.13
N SER A 14 -6.26 -13.56 -24.91
CA SER A 14 -6.36 -14.23 -23.61
C SER A 14 -5.45 -13.59 -22.56
N GLN A 15 -4.26 -13.15 -22.94
CA GLN A 15 -3.35 -12.40 -22.07
C GLN A 15 -3.93 -11.03 -21.70
N ASN A 16 -4.50 -10.31 -22.68
CA ASN A 16 -5.17 -9.03 -22.46
C ASN A 16 -6.36 -9.15 -21.50
N SER A 17 -7.17 -10.21 -21.62
CA SER A 17 -8.26 -10.45 -20.67
C SER A 17 -7.77 -10.69 -19.24
N LEU A 18 -6.64 -11.40 -19.08
CA LEU A 18 -6.02 -11.63 -17.76
C LEU A 18 -5.46 -10.33 -17.17
N ILE A 19 -4.80 -9.50 -17.99
CA ILE A 19 -4.27 -8.20 -17.57
C ILE A 19 -5.41 -7.25 -17.19
N GLU A 20 -6.51 -7.25 -17.94
CA GLU A 20 -7.69 -6.45 -17.64
C GLU A 20 -8.33 -6.87 -16.31
N ASP A 21 -8.50 -8.17 -16.08
CA ASP A 21 -9.01 -8.70 -14.81
C ASP A 21 -8.12 -8.27 -13.63
N LEU A 22 -6.80 -8.36 -13.77
CA LEU A 22 -5.85 -7.87 -12.77
C LEU A 22 -6.03 -6.36 -12.53
N ALA A 23 -6.07 -5.55 -13.58
CA ALA A 23 -6.26 -4.10 -13.48
C ALA A 23 -7.58 -3.75 -12.76
N ASN A 24 -8.66 -4.47 -13.04
CA ASN A 24 -9.96 -4.27 -12.40
C ASN A 24 -9.91 -4.61 -10.90
N LYS A 25 -9.27 -5.73 -10.53
CA LYS A 25 -9.07 -6.10 -9.11
C LYS A 25 -8.21 -5.09 -8.37
N MET A 26 -7.10 -4.65 -8.96
CA MET A 26 -6.25 -3.60 -8.38
C MET A 26 -7.03 -2.31 -8.16
N ARG A 27 -7.89 -1.91 -9.12
CA ARG A 27 -8.74 -0.73 -8.99
C ARG A 27 -9.74 -0.86 -7.85
N PHE A 28 -10.36 -2.02 -7.69
CA PHE A 28 -11.23 -2.31 -6.55
C PHE A 28 -10.47 -2.18 -5.22
N VAL A 29 -9.31 -2.83 -5.08
CA VAL A 29 -8.47 -2.77 -3.88
C VAL A 29 -8.06 -1.33 -3.57
N SER A 30 -7.69 -0.56 -4.60
CA SER A 30 -7.35 0.85 -4.45
C SER A 30 -8.49 1.66 -3.84
N TYR A 31 -9.71 1.56 -4.39
CA TYR A 31 -10.86 2.26 -3.85
C TYR A 31 -11.19 1.84 -2.43
N PHE A 32 -11.11 0.54 -2.15
CA PHE A 32 -11.32 0.01 -0.82
C PHE A 32 -10.32 0.61 0.18
N LEU A 33 -9.02 0.59 -0.13
CA LEU A 33 -7.98 1.13 0.75
C LEU A 33 -8.09 2.65 0.93
N ILE A 34 -8.47 3.39 -0.11
CA ILE A 34 -8.68 4.84 -0.01
C ILE A 34 -9.86 5.12 0.93
N VAL A 35 -10.99 4.43 0.75
CA VAL A 35 -12.18 4.62 1.61
C VAL A 35 -11.86 4.24 3.05
N ILE A 36 -11.25 3.08 3.29
CA ILE A 36 -10.88 2.66 4.65
C ILE A 36 -9.87 3.62 5.26
N GLY A 37 -8.88 4.11 4.50
CA GLY A 37 -7.90 5.09 5.00
C GLY A 37 -8.57 6.40 5.47
N ILE A 38 -9.54 6.89 4.71
CA ILE A 38 -10.34 8.06 5.11
C ILE A 38 -11.14 7.76 6.39
N VAL A 39 -11.83 6.62 6.44
CA VAL A 39 -12.62 6.21 7.61
C VAL A 39 -11.75 6.09 8.87
N VAL A 40 -10.54 5.51 8.76
CA VAL A 40 -9.59 5.36 9.87
C VAL A 40 -9.08 6.72 10.36
N ILE A 41 -8.80 7.66 9.46
CA ILE A 41 -8.45 9.04 9.84
C ILE A 41 -9.59 9.69 10.61
N LEU A 42 -10.83 9.59 10.09
CA LEU A 42 -12.01 10.16 10.75
C LEU A 42 -12.24 9.53 12.13
N ALA A 43 -12.06 8.22 12.27
CA ALA A 43 -12.14 7.54 13.55
C ALA A 43 -11.08 8.05 14.55
N GLY A 44 -9.87 8.33 14.08
CA GLY A 44 -8.83 8.99 14.89
C GLY A 44 -9.22 10.40 15.35
N PHE A 45 -9.89 11.19 14.52
CA PHE A 45 -10.42 12.49 14.96
C PHE A 45 -11.52 12.33 16.02
N VAL A 46 -12.38 11.33 15.86
CA VAL A 46 -13.45 11.04 16.83
C VAL A 46 -12.86 10.61 18.18
N SER A 47 -11.73 9.88 18.22
CA SER A 47 -11.12 9.43 19.48
C SER A 47 -10.70 10.56 20.42
N LEU A 48 -10.41 11.76 19.87
CA LEU A 48 -10.12 12.97 20.64
C LEU A 48 -11.28 13.38 21.57
N PHE A 49 -12.51 13.08 21.18
CA PHE A 49 -13.72 13.49 21.90
C PHE A 49 -14.34 12.36 22.74
N LEU A 50 -13.97 11.11 22.47
CA LEU A 50 -14.56 9.94 23.13
C LEU A 50 -13.84 9.51 24.41
N THR A 51 -12.67 10.09 24.72
CA THR A 51 -11.84 9.58 25.82
C THR A 51 -11.76 10.55 26.99
N SER A 52 -12.31 10.15 28.14
CA SER A 52 -12.24 10.88 29.42
C SER A 52 -10.91 10.69 30.17
N GLN A 53 -9.97 9.88 29.67
CA GLN A 53 -8.72 9.48 30.38
C GLN A 53 -7.41 9.76 29.62
N GLY A 54 -7.39 10.67 28.63
CA GLY A 54 -6.14 11.07 27.95
C GLY A 54 -5.67 10.16 26.79
N LEU A 55 -6.29 8.99 26.59
CA LEU A 55 -6.04 8.08 25.46
C LEU A 55 -6.54 8.60 24.08
N GLY A 56 -7.19 9.78 24.05
CA GLY A 56 -7.74 10.34 22.81
C GLY A 56 -6.67 10.73 21.79
N VAL A 57 -5.50 11.20 22.28
CA VAL A 57 -4.35 11.58 21.45
C VAL A 57 -3.69 10.36 20.83
N GLU A 58 -3.57 9.25 21.58
CA GLU A 58 -3.00 8.00 21.07
C GLU A 58 -3.83 7.44 19.91
N GLY A 59 -5.15 7.36 20.09
CA GLY A 59 -6.07 6.93 19.02
C GLY A 59 -6.03 7.85 17.79
N PHE A 60 -5.86 9.16 18.00
CA PHE A 60 -5.72 10.13 16.93
C PHE A 60 -4.44 9.92 16.13
N VAL A 61 -3.30 9.82 16.82
CA VAL A 61 -2.00 9.58 16.20
C VAL A 61 -2.00 8.25 15.46
N GLN A 62 -2.54 7.18 16.07
CA GLN A 62 -2.67 5.88 15.43
C GLN A 62 -3.53 5.96 14.15
N GLY A 63 -4.72 6.56 14.23
CA GLY A 63 -5.64 6.70 13.11
C GLY A 63 -5.04 7.50 11.96
N LEU A 64 -4.31 8.59 12.27
CA LEU A 64 -3.59 9.36 11.26
C LEU A 64 -2.51 8.52 10.56
N ILE A 65 -1.62 7.88 11.32
CA ILE A 65 -0.52 7.09 10.74
C ILE A 65 -1.09 5.95 9.87
N GLN A 66 -2.02 5.18 10.42
CA GLN A 66 -2.57 4.02 9.73
C GLN A 66 -3.37 4.42 8.49
N GLY A 67 -4.21 5.45 8.59
CA GLY A 67 -5.00 5.90 7.46
C GLY A 67 -4.17 6.54 6.35
N ILE A 68 -3.11 7.31 6.69
CA ILE A 68 -2.17 7.83 5.68
C ILE A 68 -1.47 6.68 4.95
N ILE A 69 -1.03 5.65 5.66
CA ILE A 69 -0.41 4.47 5.05
C ILE A 69 -1.38 3.80 4.06
N GLN A 70 -2.64 3.57 4.47
CA GLN A 70 -3.66 2.97 3.60
C GLN A 70 -3.96 3.84 2.38
N LEU A 71 -4.05 5.17 2.54
CA LEU A 71 -4.22 6.10 1.44
C LEU A 71 -3.06 6.02 0.44
N LEU A 72 -1.81 6.01 0.92
CA LEU A 72 -0.63 5.92 0.05
C LEU A 72 -0.62 4.61 -0.75
N ILE A 73 -0.87 3.48 -0.08
CA ILE A 73 -0.95 2.17 -0.74
C ILE A 73 -2.09 2.17 -1.76
N GLY A 74 -3.27 2.71 -1.40
CA GLY A 74 -4.42 2.80 -2.28
C GLY A 74 -4.15 3.63 -3.54
N VAL A 75 -3.55 4.81 -3.39
CA VAL A 75 -3.21 5.71 -4.52
C VAL A 75 -2.19 5.07 -5.46
N TRP A 76 -1.17 4.40 -4.94
CA TRP A 76 -0.18 3.76 -5.80
C TRP A 76 -0.70 2.50 -6.48
N THR A 77 -1.59 1.75 -5.80
CA THR A 77 -2.34 0.65 -6.41
C THR A 77 -3.23 1.16 -7.55
N PHE A 78 -3.84 2.34 -7.43
CA PHE A 78 -4.62 2.97 -8.50
C PHE A 78 -3.76 3.27 -9.74
N ASN A 79 -2.58 3.86 -9.52
CA ASN A 79 -1.67 4.23 -10.60
C ASN A 79 -1.18 3.00 -11.35
N ALA A 80 -0.83 1.93 -10.62
CA ALA A 80 -0.48 0.66 -11.22
C ALA A 80 -1.67 0.05 -12.00
N ALA A 81 -2.89 0.06 -11.45
CA ALA A 81 -4.09 -0.39 -12.17
C ALA A 81 -4.32 0.39 -13.48
N LYS A 82 -4.11 1.70 -13.47
CA LYS A 82 -4.21 2.55 -14.67
C LYS A 82 -3.14 2.21 -15.70
N ALA A 83 -1.92 1.89 -15.28
CA ALA A 83 -0.84 1.46 -16.17
C ALA A 83 -1.13 0.09 -16.79
N PHE A 84 -1.59 -0.89 -16.01
CA PHE A 84 -2.00 -2.20 -16.54
C PHE A 84 -3.16 -2.10 -17.52
N ARG A 85 -4.14 -1.23 -17.25
CA ARG A 85 -5.25 -1.01 -18.18
C ARG A 85 -4.79 -0.41 -19.52
N ARG A 86 -3.71 0.36 -19.56
CA ARG A 86 -3.16 0.92 -20.81
C ARG A 86 -2.69 -0.17 -21.75
N ILE A 87 -2.02 -1.21 -21.23
CA ILE A 87 -1.59 -2.38 -21.99
C ILE A 87 -2.76 -2.94 -22.83
N VAL A 88 -3.93 -3.10 -22.21
CA VAL A 88 -5.10 -3.68 -22.88
C VAL A 88 -5.76 -2.73 -23.89
N THR A 89 -5.65 -1.41 -23.67
CA THR A 89 -6.38 -0.40 -24.46
C THR A 89 -5.58 0.22 -25.60
N THR A 90 -4.30 -0.14 -25.74
CA THR A 90 -3.42 0.40 -26.79
C THR A 90 -2.70 -0.74 -27.49
N GLU A 91 -2.75 -0.78 -28.82
CA GLU A 91 -2.02 -1.77 -29.64
C GLU A 91 -0.70 -1.17 -30.15
N GLY A 92 0.32 -2.02 -30.31
CA GLY A 92 1.63 -1.68 -30.88
C GLY A 92 2.67 -1.18 -29.87
N TYR A 93 2.35 -1.15 -28.58
CA TYR A 93 3.22 -0.59 -27.52
C TYR A 93 3.24 -1.44 -26.24
N ASP A 94 2.91 -2.73 -26.33
CA ASP A 94 2.66 -3.58 -25.16
C ASP A 94 3.86 -3.70 -24.20
N ILE A 95 5.07 -3.80 -24.72
CA ILE A 95 6.29 -3.84 -23.90
C ILE A 95 6.55 -2.50 -23.20
N GLU A 96 6.32 -1.38 -23.87
CA GLU A 96 6.47 -0.04 -23.26
C GLU A 96 5.46 0.15 -22.13
N ASN A 97 4.19 -0.21 -22.38
CA ASN A 97 3.14 -0.17 -21.37
C ASN A 97 3.41 -1.12 -20.20
N LEU A 98 3.93 -2.33 -20.48
CA LEU A 98 4.34 -3.29 -19.46
C LEU A 98 5.45 -2.72 -18.58
N MET A 99 6.50 -2.14 -19.18
CA MET A 99 7.59 -1.51 -18.43
C MET A 99 7.09 -0.32 -17.60
N GLY A 100 6.14 0.46 -18.12
CA GLY A 100 5.43 1.49 -17.36
C GLY A 100 4.69 0.92 -16.14
N ALA A 101 3.92 -0.17 -16.33
CA ALA A 101 3.19 -0.85 -15.26
C ALA A 101 4.13 -1.45 -14.20
N LEU A 102 5.24 -2.08 -14.61
CA LEU A 102 6.28 -2.57 -13.71
C LEU A 102 6.95 -1.41 -12.94
N GLY A 103 7.12 -0.25 -13.57
CA GLY A 103 7.59 0.96 -12.91
C GLY A 103 6.68 1.41 -11.77
N GLU A 104 5.36 1.40 -11.97
CA GLU A 104 4.38 1.71 -10.93
C GLU A 104 4.35 0.64 -9.82
N LEU A 105 4.45 -0.65 -10.17
CA LEU A 105 4.59 -1.71 -9.18
C LEU A 105 5.87 -1.56 -8.35
N ARG A 106 6.99 -1.21 -8.97
CA ARG A 106 8.25 -0.98 -8.25
C ARG A 106 8.11 0.14 -7.22
N LYS A 107 7.39 1.22 -7.54
CA LYS A 107 7.08 2.29 -6.56
C LYS A 107 6.24 1.73 -5.41
N LEU A 108 5.15 1.02 -5.72
CA LEU A 108 4.28 0.39 -4.73
C LEU A 108 5.04 -0.51 -3.75
N TYR A 109 5.79 -1.47 -4.26
CA TYR A 109 6.58 -2.39 -3.45
C TYR A 109 7.74 -1.68 -2.73
N GLY A 110 8.30 -0.60 -3.30
CA GLY A 110 9.31 0.21 -2.64
C GLY A 110 8.81 0.82 -1.34
N LEU A 111 7.61 1.42 -1.32
CA LEU A 111 7.03 1.94 -0.07
C LEU A 111 6.66 0.83 0.90
N GLN A 112 6.03 -0.25 0.43
CA GLN A 112 5.69 -1.37 1.31
C GLN A 112 6.95 -1.93 1.98
N TYR A 113 8.03 -2.09 1.21
CA TYR A 113 9.33 -2.51 1.72
C TYR A 113 9.82 -1.58 2.83
N TRP A 114 9.88 -0.27 2.58
CA TRP A 114 10.33 0.69 3.59
C TRP A 114 9.43 0.76 4.82
N LEU A 115 8.10 0.73 4.64
CA LEU A 115 7.14 0.70 5.75
C LEU A 115 7.32 -0.55 6.61
N LEU A 116 7.53 -1.73 6.01
CA LEU A 116 7.78 -2.96 6.74
C LEU A 116 9.10 -2.92 7.50
N ILE A 117 10.16 -2.37 6.90
CA ILE A 117 11.44 -2.17 7.59
C ILE A 117 11.28 -1.24 8.80
N ILE A 118 10.62 -0.09 8.62
CA ILE A 118 10.35 0.85 9.72
C ILE A 118 9.51 0.18 10.81
N ALA A 119 8.42 -0.50 10.44
CA ALA A 119 7.56 -1.20 11.38
C ALA A 119 8.34 -2.27 12.17
N LEU A 120 9.20 -3.04 11.50
CA LEU A 120 10.05 -4.05 12.14
C LEU A 120 11.01 -3.40 13.15
N ILE A 121 11.67 -2.30 12.78
CA ILE A 121 12.57 -1.56 13.69
C ILE A 121 11.81 -1.07 14.91
N VAL A 122 10.62 -0.48 14.73
CA VAL A 122 9.78 -0.01 15.85
C VAL A 122 9.38 -1.17 16.76
N ILE A 123 8.97 -2.31 16.20
CA ILE A 123 8.64 -3.51 16.97
C ILE A 123 9.83 -3.98 17.80
N VAL A 124 11.03 -4.05 17.22
CA VAL A 124 12.25 -4.45 17.93
C VAL A 124 12.56 -3.49 19.08
N ILE A 125 12.51 -2.18 18.83
CA ILE A 125 12.75 -1.16 19.86
C ILE A 125 11.73 -1.28 21.00
N MET A 126 10.45 -1.48 20.69
CA MET A 126 9.41 -1.68 21.70
C MET A 126 9.69 -2.91 22.56
N ILE A 127 10.03 -4.04 21.94
CA ILE A 127 10.35 -5.28 22.66
C ILE A 127 11.54 -5.07 23.60
N VAL A 128 12.64 -4.49 23.10
CA VAL A 128 13.84 -4.21 23.92
C VAL A 128 13.51 -3.29 25.08
N SER A 129 12.73 -2.24 24.84
CA SER A 129 12.32 -1.28 25.87
C SER A 129 11.48 -1.96 26.95
N ILE A 130 10.47 -2.75 26.55
CA ILE A 130 9.60 -3.49 27.48
C ILE A 130 10.43 -4.45 28.35
N LEU A 131 11.34 -5.21 27.75
CA LEU A 131 12.21 -6.13 28.47
C LEU A 131 13.13 -5.40 29.46
N PHE A 132 13.76 -4.31 29.02
CA PHE A 132 14.64 -3.50 29.86
C PHE A 132 13.91 -2.90 31.07
N PHE A 133 12.76 -2.26 30.84
CA PHE A 133 11.94 -1.70 31.92
C PHE A 133 11.41 -2.78 32.85
N GLY A 134 10.97 -3.93 32.33
CA GLY A 134 10.50 -5.05 33.15
C GLY A 134 11.57 -5.59 34.09
N ILE A 135 12.81 -5.74 33.60
CA ILE A 135 13.95 -6.18 34.41
C ILE A 135 14.27 -5.15 35.51
N ILE A 136 14.33 -3.86 35.17
CA ILE A 136 14.63 -2.80 36.15
C ILE A 136 13.59 -2.77 37.27
N MET A 137 12.30 -2.79 36.91
CA MET A 137 11.21 -2.78 37.90
C MET A 137 11.24 -4.01 38.81
N GLY A 138 11.58 -5.18 38.26
CA GLY A 138 11.74 -6.42 39.03
C GLY A 138 12.92 -6.38 40.03
N VAL A 139 14.02 -5.73 39.67
CA VAL A 139 15.19 -5.56 40.56
C VAL A 139 14.93 -4.51 41.64
N MET A 140 14.20 -3.43 41.33
CA MET A 140 13.93 -2.34 42.29
C MET A 140 12.77 -2.63 43.25
N GLY A 141 11.84 -3.52 42.88
CA GLY A 141 10.68 -3.86 43.70
C GLY A 141 10.81 -5.11 44.57
N GLY A 142 11.97 -5.79 44.52
CA GLY A 142 12.27 -7.01 45.29
C GLY A 142 13.19 -6.79 46.47
#